data_AF-A0A177BZH6-F1
#
_entry.id   AF-A0A177BZH6-F1
#
_cell.length_a   1.000
_cell.length_b   1.000
_cell.length_c   1.000
_cell.angle_alpha   90.00
_cell.angle_beta   90.00
_cell.angle_gamma   90.00
#
_symmetry.space_group_name_H-M   'P 1'
#
loop_
_entity.id
_entity.type
_entity.pdbx_description
1 polymer ?
#
loop_
_entity_poly.entity_id
_entity_poly.type
_entity_poly.pdbx_seq_one_letter_code
_entity_poly.pdbx_strand_id
1 'polypeptide(L)'
;MEMLRYFDNWLHGNVEIEEQVQDEPVANEPPMDIDDGSAEEELDEKQRGKQDQERNWAPFMAITDEVFSYLVHLHMEMQGKVSITPFRVEHRLHGSYNYAVILGDGTSKLVVKIPVVGTKGHWDPGQASIMRSEAHTLMYIKHKLPRLPCPELLAKDETFDNAIGGPYLMQSFLEGMPPQYFWYEGLTVHDGDLVDREDNNNPPEELETKRITFPSSLATDMAELRHLEFDLIGMLYLEDETNPGSFYIGPHYDFVGILKRVYYKRQVSKSSAAFYIRQHKRQCGEDTEGADFIRVEVLKATPFVASKKRQTEDQETLPSCPLCRLCNCPSVPSGGLQMVLLVP
;
A
#
# COMPACT_ATOMS: atom_id res chain seq x y z
N MET A 1 53.00 -13.24 -8.03
CA MET A 1 52.79 -13.66 -9.44
C MET A 1 52.05 -15.01 -9.48
N GLU A 2 51.02 -15.15 -8.64
CA GLU A 2 50.19 -16.37 -8.48
C GLU A 2 48.68 -16.09 -8.62
N MET A 3 48.26 -14.85 -8.94
CA MET A 3 46.86 -14.50 -9.17
C MET A 3 46.32 -14.84 -10.57
N LEU A 4 47.17 -15.34 -11.48
CA LEU A 4 46.77 -15.67 -12.87
C LEU A 4 46.54 -17.17 -13.11
N ARG A 5 46.61 -18.03 -12.08
CA ARG A 5 46.31 -19.47 -12.20
C ARG A 5 44.88 -19.85 -11.81
N TYR A 6 44.11 -18.94 -11.24
CA TYR A 6 42.74 -19.22 -10.82
C TYR A 6 41.71 -19.17 -11.97
N PHE A 7 42.07 -18.61 -13.13
CA PHE A 7 41.14 -18.40 -14.25
C PHE A 7 40.92 -19.65 -15.12
N ASP A 8 41.83 -20.63 -15.13
CA ASP A 8 41.73 -21.81 -16.03
C ASP A 8 40.97 -23.00 -15.43
N ASN A 9 40.83 -23.09 -14.11
CA ASN A 9 40.09 -24.20 -13.48
C ASN A 9 38.56 -24.03 -13.51
N TRP A 10 38.07 -22.88 -13.98
CA TRP A 10 36.65 -22.57 -14.05
C TRP A 10 35.94 -23.19 -15.27
N LEU A 11 36.69 -23.64 -16.29
CA LEU A 11 36.09 -24.06 -17.56
C LEU A 11 35.58 -25.51 -17.62
N HIS A 12 36.00 -26.43 -16.74
CA HIS A 12 35.79 -27.89 -16.96
C HIS A 12 35.39 -28.73 -15.73
N GLY A 13 34.43 -28.27 -14.91
CA GLY A 13 33.95 -29.03 -13.74
C GLY A 13 32.48 -29.43 -13.84
N ASN A 14 32.19 -30.65 -14.30
CA ASN A 14 30.88 -31.29 -14.19
C ASN A 14 30.58 -31.67 -12.73
N VAL A 15 29.39 -31.33 -12.22
CA VAL A 15 28.86 -31.81 -10.94
C VAL A 15 27.45 -32.35 -11.17
N GLU A 16 27.26 -33.65 -10.92
CA GLU A 16 25.96 -34.30 -10.80
C GLU A 16 25.31 -33.90 -9.46
N ILE A 17 24.04 -33.48 -9.50
CA ILE A 17 23.25 -33.13 -8.31
C ILE A 17 21.97 -33.97 -8.31
N GLU A 18 21.78 -34.74 -7.22
CA GLU A 18 20.55 -35.45 -6.87
C GLU A 18 19.42 -34.47 -6.49
N GLU A 19 18.19 -34.89 -6.82
CA GLU A 19 16.90 -34.18 -6.82
C GLU A 19 16.70 -33.05 -5.78
N GLN A 20 16.51 -31.83 -6.30
CA GLN A 20 15.80 -30.74 -5.65
C GLN A 20 14.73 -30.17 -6.59
N VAL A 21 13.62 -29.77 -5.97
CA VAL A 21 12.39 -29.22 -6.58
C VAL A 21 12.71 -28.15 -7.62
N GLN A 22 12.21 -28.35 -8.85
CA GLN A 22 12.43 -27.47 -10.00
C GLN A 22 11.82 -26.08 -9.76
N ASP A 23 12.67 -25.09 -9.48
CA ASP A 23 12.39 -23.69 -9.79
C ASP A 23 12.64 -23.51 -11.31
N GLU A 24 11.61 -23.11 -12.06
CA GLU A 24 11.76 -22.86 -13.50
C GLU A 24 12.73 -21.69 -13.75
N PRO A 25 13.65 -21.83 -14.74
CA PRO A 25 14.58 -20.76 -15.08
C PRO A 25 13.83 -19.58 -15.69
N VAL A 26 14.01 -18.40 -15.11
CA VAL A 26 13.59 -17.12 -15.67
C VAL A 26 14.30 -16.94 -17.02
N ALA A 27 13.54 -16.93 -18.10
CA ALA A 27 14.05 -16.71 -19.44
C ALA A 27 14.75 -15.35 -19.53
N ASN A 28 15.96 -15.34 -20.11
CA ASN A 28 16.71 -14.12 -20.41
C ASN A 28 15.84 -13.19 -21.27
N GLU A 29 15.50 -12.02 -20.73
CA GLU A 29 14.75 -11.01 -21.47
C GLU A 29 15.63 -10.46 -22.61
N PRO A 30 15.09 -10.38 -23.84
CA PRO A 30 15.82 -9.80 -24.97
C PRO A 30 16.08 -8.30 -24.73
N PRO A 31 17.14 -7.74 -25.34
CA PRO A 31 17.44 -6.31 -25.24
C PRO A 31 16.24 -5.48 -25.69
N MET A 32 15.81 -4.53 -24.84
CA MET A 32 14.77 -3.55 -25.18
C MET A 32 15.30 -2.63 -26.28
N ASP A 33 14.85 -2.87 -27.51
CA ASP A 33 14.86 -1.87 -28.55
C ASP A 33 13.90 -0.75 -28.12
N ILE A 34 14.43 0.46 -27.93
CA ILE A 34 13.63 1.65 -27.61
C ILE A 34 12.91 2.04 -28.90
N ASP A 35 11.72 1.45 -29.08
CA ASP A 35 10.84 1.76 -30.19
C ASP A 35 10.22 3.15 -29.98
N ASP A 36 10.27 3.96 -31.03
CA ASP A 36 9.59 5.24 -31.16
C ASP A 36 8.10 4.94 -31.32
N GLY A 37 7.44 4.66 -30.19
CA GLY A 37 6.04 4.27 -30.12
C GLY A 37 5.15 5.32 -30.78
N SER A 38 4.61 4.98 -31.95
CA SER A 38 3.69 5.82 -32.69
C SER A 38 2.39 6.03 -31.90
N ALA A 39 1.83 7.24 -31.94
CA ALA A 39 0.62 7.63 -31.19
C ALA A 39 -0.63 6.77 -31.47
N GLU A 40 -0.62 5.94 -32.51
CA GLU A 40 -1.69 4.99 -32.83
C GLU A 40 -1.67 3.75 -31.92
N GLU A 41 -0.48 3.25 -31.52
CA GLU A 41 -0.37 2.11 -30.60
C GLU A 41 -0.82 2.47 -29.17
N GLU A 42 -0.56 3.71 -28.73
CA GLU A 42 -0.98 4.19 -27.42
C GLU A 42 -2.52 4.31 -27.30
N LEU A 43 -3.21 4.57 -28.41
CA LEU A 43 -4.67 4.62 -28.45
C LEU A 43 -5.29 3.21 -28.39
N ASP A 44 -4.68 2.23 -29.06
CA ASP A 44 -5.15 0.84 -29.05
C ASP A 44 -4.94 0.19 -27.68
N GLU A 45 -3.82 0.46 -26.99
CA GLU A 45 -3.59 0.01 -25.63
C GLU A 45 -4.59 0.60 -24.62
N LYS A 46 -4.92 1.89 -24.75
CA LYS A 46 -5.93 2.55 -23.90
C LYS A 46 -7.33 1.96 -24.10
N GLN A 47 -7.70 1.64 -25.34
CA GLN A 47 -9.00 1.01 -25.63
C GLN A 47 -9.07 -0.43 -25.11
N ARG A 48 -8.00 -1.20 -25.29
CA ARG A 48 -7.89 -2.57 -24.78
C ARG A 48 -7.93 -2.61 -23.25
N GLY A 49 -7.26 -1.68 -22.58
CA GLY A 49 -7.29 -1.54 -21.12
C GLY A 49 -8.70 -1.23 -20.58
N LYS A 50 -9.50 -0.43 -21.28
CA LYS A 50 -10.90 -0.17 -20.89
C LYS A 50 -11.78 -1.41 -21.02
N GLN A 51 -11.67 -2.13 -22.13
CA GLN A 51 -12.45 -3.36 -22.35
C GLN A 51 -12.09 -4.44 -21.32
N ASP A 52 -10.81 -4.59 -20.99
CA ASP A 52 -10.36 -5.53 -19.96
C ASP A 52 -10.87 -5.14 -18.57
N GLN A 53 -10.93 -3.84 -18.24
CA GLN A 53 -11.52 -3.37 -16.99
C GLN A 53 -13.01 -3.70 -16.93
N GLU A 54 -13.81 -3.35 -17.94
CA GLU A 54 -15.24 -3.66 -17.96
C GLU A 54 -15.50 -5.16 -17.82
N ARG A 55 -14.72 -5.99 -18.52
CA ARG A 55 -14.82 -7.45 -18.43
C ARG A 55 -14.47 -7.99 -17.04
N ASN A 56 -13.49 -7.39 -16.37
CA ASN A 56 -13.10 -7.78 -15.01
C ASN A 56 -14.20 -7.44 -13.97
N TRP A 57 -14.94 -6.35 -14.18
CA TRP A 57 -15.97 -5.91 -13.22
C TRP A 57 -17.37 -6.49 -13.48
N ALA A 58 -17.65 -6.94 -14.71
CA ALA A 58 -18.95 -7.46 -15.10
C ALA A 58 -19.54 -8.51 -14.13
N PRO A 59 -18.77 -9.50 -13.60
CA PRO A 59 -19.31 -10.46 -12.64
C PRO A 59 -19.85 -9.80 -11.36
N PHE A 60 -19.17 -8.77 -10.84
CA PHE A 60 -19.55 -8.10 -9.60
C PHE A 60 -20.68 -7.09 -9.81
N MET A 61 -20.70 -6.43 -10.97
CA MET A 61 -21.80 -5.55 -11.37
C MET A 61 -23.11 -6.32 -11.60
N ALA A 62 -23.03 -7.60 -11.97
CA ALA A 62 -24.19 -8.47 -12.14
C ALA A 62 -24.85 -8.90 -10.81
N ILE A 63 -24.16 -8.76 -9.68
CA ILE A 63 -24.72 -9.07 -8.35
C ILE A 63 -25.77 -8.00 -8.01
N THR A 64 -27.02 -8.40 -7.79
CA THR A 64 -28.13 -7.47 -7.55
C THR A 64 -28.06 -6.83 -6.15
N ASP A 65 -28.72 -5.69 -5.98
CA ASP A 65 -28.74 -4.98 -4.70
C ASP A 65 -29.35 -5.84 -3.57
N GLU A 66 -30.36 -6.65 -3.89
CA GLU A 66 -31.03 -7.54 -2.94
C GLU A 66 -30.08 -8.55 -2.33
N VAL A 67 -29.11 -9.04 -3.10
CA VAL A 67 -28.10 -9.99 -2.62
C VAL A 67 -27.17 -9.32 -1.59
N PHE A 68 -26.77 -8.07 -1.82
CA PHE A 68 -25.97 -7.31 -0.86
C PHE A 68 -26.76 -6.99 0.41
N SER A 69 -28.01 -6.55 0.27
CA SER A 69 -28.92 -6.34 1.40
C SER A 69 -29.12 -7.62 2.21
N TYR A 70 -29.27 -8.77 1.55
CA TYR A 70 -29.40 -10.07 2.20
C TYR A 70 -28.11 -10.48 2.94
N LEU A 71 -26.94 -10.30 2.33
CA LEU A 71 -25.65 -10.56 2.97
C LEU A 71 -25.49 -9.77 4.28
N VAL A 72 -25.82 -8.48 4.25
CA VAL A 72 -25.80 -7.62 5.44
C VAL A 72 -26.80 -8.10 6.48
N HIS A 73 -28.02 -8.40 6.06
CA HIS A 73 -29.07 -8.87 6.96
C HIS A 73 -28.65 -10.15 7.71
N LEU A 74 -28.11 -11.14 6.99
CA LEU A 74 -27.56 -12.36 7.59
C LEU A 74 -26.48 -12.05 8.63
N HIS A 75 -25.56 -11.15 8.32
CA HIS A 75 -24.51 -10.75 9.26
C HIS A 75 -25.09 -10.10 10.52
N MET A 76 -26.06 -9.19 10.36
CA MET A 76 -26.70 -8.50 11.47
C MET A 76 -27.48 -9.47 12.38
N GLU A 77 -28.22 -10.43 11.79
CA GLU A 77 -28.90 -11.49 12.52
C GLU A 77 -27.93 -12.35 13.35
N MET A 78 -26.79 -12.75 12.77
CA MET A 78 -25.75 -13.51 13.48
C MET A 78 -25.17 -12.74 14.69
N GLN A 79 -25.14 -11.41 14.61
CA GLN A 79 -24.68 -10.54 15.69
C GLN A 79 -25.80 -10.22 16.72
N GLY A 80 -27.01 -10.75 16.54
CA GLY A 80 -28.18 -10.42 17.36
C GLY A 80 -28.61 -8.95 17.23
N LYS A 81 -28.19 -8.27 16.17
CA LYS A 81 -28.54 -6.88 15.88
C LYS A 81 -29.63 -6.89 14.83
N VAL A 82 -30.87 -6.57 15.21
CA VAL A 82 -31.96 -6.41 14.23
C VAL A 82 -32.12 -4.93 13.94
N SER A 83 -31.78 -4.50 12.73
CA SER A 83 -32.14 -3.14 12.30
C SER A 83 -33.63 -3.08 12.00
N ILE A 84 -34.27 -1.99 12.42
CA ILE A 84 -35.69 -1.71 12.15
C ILE A 84 -35.88 -1.43 10.66
N THR A 85 -34.88 -0.81 10.03
CA THR A 85 -34.88 -0.47 8.60
C THR A 85 -33.95 -1.42 7.85
N PRO A 86 -34.36 -1.92 6.67
CA PRO A 86 -33.50 -2.76 5.87
C PRO A 86 -32.37 -1.93 5.26
N PHE A 87 -31.15 -2.46 5.28
CA PHE A 87 -30.03 -1.89 4.55
C PHE A 87 -30.31 -1.92 3.04
N ARG A 88 -30.02 -0.81 2.36
CA ARG A 88 -30.13 -0.66 0.91
C ARG A 88 -28.81 -0.21 0.34
N VAL A 89 -28.53 -0.62 -0.89
CA VAL A 89 -27.37 -0.13 -1.63
C VAL A 89 -27.55 1.37 -1.92
N GLU A 90 -26.61 2.19 -1.45
CA GLU A 90 -26.57 3.62 -1.73
C GLU A 90 -25.63 3.91 -2.91
N HIS A 91 -24.47 3.27 -2.93
CA HIS A 91 -23.45 3.50 -3.94
C HIS A 91 -22.71 2.21 -4.32
N ARG A 92 -22.28 2.16 -5.57
CA ARG A 92 -21.39 1.14 -6.12
C ARG A 92 -20.17 1.84 -6.70
N LEU A 93 -19.00 1.42 -6.27
CA LEU A 93 -17.71 2.01 -6.62
C LEU A 93 -16.78 0.91 -7.10
N HIS A 94 -15.87 1.23 -8.00
CA HIS A 94 -14.78 0.32 -8.39
C HIS A 94 -13.47 1.10 -8.45
N GLY A 95 -12.44 0.55 -7.81
CA GLY A 95 -11.06 1.04 -7.93
C GLY A 95 -10.26 0.15 -8.87
N SER A 96 -8.93 0.22 -8.80
CA SER A 96 -8.06 -0.66 -9.60
C SER A 96 -8.09 -2.12 -9.14
N TYR A 97 -8.36 -2.36 -7.85
CA TYR A 97 -8.20 -3.68 -7.22
C TYR A 97 -9.46 -4.20 -6.54
N ASN A 98 -10.45 -3.34 -6.26
CA ASN A 98 -11.62 -3.72 -5.49
C ASN A 98 -12.90 -3.08 -6.03
N TYR A 99 -13.97 -3.85 -5.97
CA TYR A 99 -15.35 -3.39 -6.09
C TYR A 99 -15.87 -3.10 -4.68
N ALA A 100 -16.49 -1.95 -4.46
CA ALA A 100 -17.02 -1.56 -3.16
C ALA A 100 -18.49 -1.18 -3.28
N VAL A 101 -19.31 -1.72 -2.39
CA VAL A 101 -20.74 -1.41 -2.29
C VAL A 101 -21.00 -0.79 -0.93
N ILE A 102 -21.51 0.44 -0.94
CA ILE A 102 -21.90 1.16 0.28
C ILE A 102 -23.38 0.88 0.51
N LEU A 103 -23.70 0.36 1.70
CA LEU A 103 -25.06 0.10 2.12
C LEU A 103 -25.41 0.95 3.34
N GLY A 104 -26.64 1.46 3.37
CA GLY A 104 -27.17 2.23 4.49
C GLY A 104 -28.61 1.88 4.83
N ASP A 105 -28.97 2.04 6.09
CA ASP A 105 -30.34 1.88 6.61
C ASP A 105 -30.99 3.21 7.04
N GLY A 106 -30.32 4.33 6.71
CA GLY A 106 -30.68 5.69 7.12
C GLY A 106 -30.05 6.13 8.45
N THR A 107 -29.56 5.20 9.27
CA THR A 107 -28.91 5.50 10.56
C THR A 107 -27.43 5.12 10.55
N SER A 108 -27.09 4.00 9.91
CA SER A 108 -25.74 3.46 9.83
C SER A 108 -25.40 3.11 8.40
N LYS A 109 -24.10 3.17 8.10
CA LYS A 109 -23.53 2.78 6.81
C LYS A 109 -22.42 1.76 6.98
N LEU A 110 -22.29 0.88 5.99
CA LEU A 110 -21.22 -0.09 5.90
C LEU A 110 -20.74 -0.23 4.46
N VAL A 111 -19.57 -0.84 4.29
CA VAL A 111 -18.97 -1.12 2.99
C VAL A 111 -18.75 -2.61 2.85
N VAL A 112 -19.22 -3.18 1.75
CA VAL A 112 -18.84 -4.51 1.28
C VAL A 112 -17.80 -4.33 0.19
N LYS A 113 -16.56 -4.76 0.46
CA LYS A 113 -15.41 -4.70 -0.43
C LYS A 113 -15.11 -6.09 -0.99
N ILE A 114 -15.07 -6.19 -2.32
CA ILE A 114 -14.82 -7.43 -3.07
C ILE A 114 -13.55 -7.24 -3.90
N PRO A 115 -12.52 -8.08 -3.77
CA PRO A 115 -11.35 -8.05 -4.65
C PRO A 115 -11.72 -8.30 -6.11
N VAL A 116 -11.10 -7.59 -7.05
CA VAL A 116 -11.33 -7.78 -8.50
C VAL A 116 -10.99 -9.20 -8.97
N VAL A 117 -10.04 -9.83 -8.29
CA VAL A 117 -9.62 -11.22 -8.49
C VAL A 117 -10.54 -12.24 -7.80
N GLY A 118 -11.58 -11.78 -7.10
CA GLY A 118 -12.54 -12.58 -6.34
C GLY A 118 -13.50 -13.42 -7.20
N THR A 119 -13.07 -13.86 -8.38
CA THR A 119 -13.80 -14.76 -9.25
C THR A 119 -13.18 -16.15 -9.20
N LYS A 120 -13.97 -17.21 -9.37
CA LYS A 120 -13.50 -18.61 -9.26
C LYS A 120 -12.30 -18.94 -10.14
N GLY A 121 -12.16 -18.28 -11.30
CA GLY A 121 -11.04 -18.50 -12.22
C GLY A 121 -9.73 -17.79 -11.83
N HIS A 122 -9.79 -16.81 -10.92
CA HIS A 122 -8.64 -15.98 -10.54
C HIS A 122 -8.32 -16.02 -9.05
N TRP A 123 -9.20 -16.59 -8.24
CA TRP A 123 -9.01 -16.66 -6.80
C TRP A 123 -8.10 -17.84 -6.45
N ASP A 124 -6.97 -17.52 -5.83
CA ASP A 124 -5.99 -18.51 -5.39
C ASP A 124 -5.65 -18.32 -3.89
N PRO A 125 -4.91 -19.26 -3.28
CA PRO A 125 -4.52 -19.16 -1.88
C PRO A 125 -3.68 -17.91 -1.54
N GLY A 126 -2.92 -17.38 -2.50
CA GLY A 126 -2.17 -16.14 -2.34
C GLY A 126 -3.10 -14.93 -2.21
N GLN A 127 -4.16 -14.86 -3.02
CA GLN A 127 -5.19 -13.81 -2.93
C GLN A 127 -5.94 -13.86 -1.61
N ALA A 128 -6.32 -15.06 -1.18
CA ALA A 128 -6.91 -15.26 0.13
C ALA A 128 -5.97 -14.78 1.25
N SER A 129 -4.66 -15.08 1.15
CA SER A 129 -3.66 -14.60 2.08
C SER A 129 -3.52 -13.07 2.12
N ILE A 130 -3.52 -12.39 0.97
CA ILE A 130 -3.48 -10.91 0.89
C ILE A 130 -4.71 -10.31 1.58
N MET A 131 -5.89 -10.80 1.23
CA MET A 131 -7.15 -10.33 1.79
C MET A 131 -7.25 -10.58 3.30
N ARG A 132 -6.82 -11.76 3.75
CA ARG A 132 -6.77 -12.09 5.18
C ARG A 132 -5.83 -11.16 5.94
N SER A 133 -4.64 -10.91 5.38
CA SER A 133 -3.68 -9.99 6.00
C SER A 133 -4.19 -8.56 6.06
N GLU A 134 -4.92 -8.09 5.04
CA GLU A 134 -5.62 -6.81 5.09
C GLU A 134 -6.60 -6.76 6.27
N ALA A 135 -7.47 -7.78 6.36
CA ALA A 135 -8.48 -7.86 7.41
C ALA A 135 -7.84 -7.89 8.82
N HIS A 136 -6.80 -8.71 9.00
CA HIS A 136 -6.04 -8.82 10.25
C HIS A 136 -5.31 -7.53 10.61
N THR A 137 -4.77 -6.82 9.62
CA THR A 137 -4.12 -5.52 9.82
C THR A 137 -5.11 -4.48 10.32
N LEU A 138 -6.31 -4.40 9.73
CA LEU A 138 -7.36 -3.48 10.19
C LEU A 138 -7.79 -3.80 11.63
N MET A 139 -8.00 -5.07 11.96
CA MET A 139 -8.32 -5.50 13.32
C MET A 139 -7.21 -5.13 14.31
N TYR A 140 -5.94 -5.37 13.94
CA TYR A 140 -4.78 -5.03 14.78
C TYR A 140 -4.66 -3.53 15.03
N ILE A 141 -4.76 -2.71 13.97
CA ILE A 141 -4.72 -1.25 14.06
C ILE A 141 -5.85 -0.75 14.95
N LYS A 142 -7.09 -1.21 14.73
CA LYS A 142 -8.23 -0.76 15.52
C LYS A 142 -8.11 -1.14 17.00
N HIS A 143 -7.57 -2.32 17.28
CA HIS A 143 -7.31 -2.78 18.64
C HIS A 143 -6.22 -1.96 19.35
N LYS A 144 -5.10 -1.68 18.68
CA LYS A 144 -3.97 -0.93 19.27
C LYS A 144 -4.18 0.58 19.30
N LEU A 145 -4.85 1.13 18.31
CA LEU A 145 -5.04 2.56 18.09
C LEU A 145 -6.55 2.87 17.88
N PRO A 146 -7.40 2.71 18.91
CA PRO A 146 -8.86 2.81 18.76
C PRO A 146 -9.36 4.18 18.30
N ARG A 147 -8.56 5.24 18.54
CA ARG A 147 -8.85 6.63 18.15
C ARG A 147 -8.46 6.95 16.72
N LEU A 148 -7.60 6.14 16.10
CA LEU A 148 -7.20 6.37 14.72
C LEU A 148 -8.44 6.15 13.81
N PRO A 149 -8.73 7.08 12.89
CA PRO A 149 -9.85 6.94 11.96
C PRO A 149 -9.54 5.85 10.94
N CYS A 150 -9.93 4.62 11.28
CA CYS A 150 -9.73 3.42 10.48
C CYS A 150 -11.03 2.60 10.47
N PRO A 151 -11.44 2.02 9.32
CA PRO A 151 -12.63 1.18 9.26
C PRO A 151 -12.52 -0.01 10.21
N GLU A 152 -13.60 -0.29 10.93
CA GLU A 152 -13.75 -1.50 11.73
C GLU A 152 -14.15 -2.66 10.81
N LEU A 153 -13.44 -3.78 10.90
CA LEU A 153 -13.83 -5.00 10.20
C LEU A 153 -15.02 -5.65 10.93
N LEU A 154 -16.14 -5.79 10.24
CA LEU A 154 -17.36 -6.40 10.75
C LEU A 154 -17.44 -7.88 10.41
N ALA A 155 -17.10 -8.22 9.16
CA ALA A 155 -17.08 -9.60 8.67
C ALA A 155 -16.05 -9.78 7.55
N LYS A 156 -15.62 -11.02 7.34
CA LYS A 156 -14.92 -11.42 6.13
C LYS A 156 -15.34 -12.83 5.74
N ASP A 157 -15.31 -13.10 4.45
CA ASP A 157 -15.38 -14.45 3.91
C ASP A 157 -14.45 -14.54 2.71
N GLU A 158 -13.57 -15.54 2.71
CA GLU A 158 -12.57 -15.76 1.68
C GLU A 158 -12.99 -16.86 0.69
N THR A 159 -14.20 -17.39 0.87
CA THR A 159 -14.78 -18.49 0.09
C THR A 159 -15.82 -18.00 -0.92
N PHE A 160 -16.41 -18.95 -1.65
CA PHE A 160 -17.49 -18.72 -2.59
C PHE A 160 -18.85 -19.19 -2.04
N ASP A 161 -18.89 -19.68 -0.81
CA ASP A 161 -20.05 -20.31 -0.19
C ASP A 161 -20.85 -19.29 0.64
N ASN A 162 -21.12 -18.13 0.04
CA ASN A 162 -21.88 -17.03 0.63
C ASN A 162 -22.88 -16.42 -0.36
N ALA A 163 -23.68 -15.47 0.13
CA ALA A 163 -24.78 -14.88 -0.64
C ALA A 163 -24.31 -14.23 -1.95
N ILE A 164 -23.14 -13.58 -1.97
CA ILE A 164 -22.62 -12.89 -3.15
C ILE A 164 -21.81 -13.82 -4.07
N GLY A 165 -21.59 -15.07 -3.67
CA GLY A 165 -20.85 -16.05 -4.44
C GLY A 165 -19.40 -15.65 -4.70
N GLY A 166 -18.73 -15.01 -3.74
CA GLY A 166 -17.35 -14.54 -3.86
C GLY A 166 -16.78 -14.01 -2.55
N PRO A 167 -15.45 -13.80 -2.48
CA PRO A 167 -14.78 -13.34 -1.28
C PRO A 167 -15.07 -11.85 -1.02
N TYR A 168 -15.26 -11.46 0.25
CA TYR A 168 -15.48 -10.08 0.64
C TYR A 168 -14.98 -9.70 2.03
N LEU A 169 -14.71 -8.41 2.21
CA LEU A 169 -14.56 -7.75 3.51
C LEU A 169 -15.79 -6.86 3.75
N MET A 170 -16.44 -7.00 4.90
CA MET A 170 -17.48 -6.09 5.35
C MET A 170 -16.91 -5.19 6.45
N GLN A 171 -17.00 -3.88 6.26
CA GLN A 171 -16.34 -2.88 7.10
C GLN A 171 -17.31 -1.75 7.47
N SER A 172 -17.06 -1.07 8.59
CA SER A 172 -17.77 0.17 8.94
C SER A 172 -17.50 1.24 7.89
N PHE A 173 -18.52 2.03 7.54
CA PHE A 173 -18.30 3.21 6.71
C PHE A 173 -17.66 4.34 7.52
N LEU A 174 -16.64 4.98 6.95
CA LEU A 174 -16.08 6.22 7.49
C LEU A 174 -16.62 7.40 6.69
N GLU A 175 -17.38 8.25 7.36
CA GLU A 175 -17.83 9.52 6.79
C GLU A 175 -16.62 10.43 6.52
N GLY A 176 -16.57 11.00 5.32
CA GLY A 176 -15.47 11.86 4.94
C GLY A 176 -15.54 12.31 3.49
N MET A 177 -14.64 13.22 3.14
CA MET A 177 -14.48 13.72 1.79
C MET A 177 -13.02 13.51 1.36
N PRO A 178 -12.78 12.95 0.16
CA PRO A 178 -11.43 12.85 -0.36
C PRO A 178 -10.76 14.23 -0.48
N PRO A 179 -9.48 14.38 -0.09
CA PRO A 179 -8.84 15.69 0.02
C PRO A 179 -8.87 16.52 -1.25
N GLN A 180 -8.81 15.89 -2.42
CA GLN A 180 -8.84 16.58 -3.70
C GLN A 180 -10.09 17.45 -3.88
N TYR A 181 -11.24 17.06 -3.32
CA TYR A 181 -12.48 17.83 -3.51
C TYR A 181 -12.46 19.15 -2.76
N PHE A 182 -11.96 19.17 -1.52
CA PHE A 182 -11.86 20.43 -0.79
C PHE A 182 -10.57 21.18 -1.13
N TRP A 183 -9.51 20.50 -1.55
CA TRP A 183 -8.26 21.16 -1.94
C TRP A 183 -8.48 22.08 -3.12
N TYR A 184 -9.33 21.69 -4.07
CA TYR A 184 -9.67 22.45 -5.26
C TYR A 184 -11.08 23.07 -5.21
N GLU A 185 -11.64 23.22 -4.01
CA GLU A 185 -12.95 23.85 -3.80
C GLU A 185 -12.92 25.29 -4.36
N GLY A 186 -13.82 25.58 -5.32
CA GLY A 186 -13.90 26.89 -5.96
C GLY A 186 -13.12 27.06 -7.27
N LEU A 187 -12.42 26.02 -7.76
CA LEU A 187 -11.94 26.00 -9.15
C LEU A 187 -13.13 25.91 -10.11
N THR A 188 -13.19 26.81 -11.08
CA THR A 188 -14.13 26.71 -12.21
C THR A 188 -13.51 25.88 -13.31
N VAL A 189 -14.25 24.89 -13.82
CA VAL A 189 -13.87 24.20 -15.05
C VAL A 189 -14.15 25.13 -16.22
N HIS A 190 -13.12 25.54 -16.95
CA HIS A 190 -13.27 26.25 -18.22
C HIS A 190 -12.76 25.31 -19.32
N ASP A 191 -13.63 24.96 -20.27
CA ASP A 191 -13.31 24.10 -21.42
C ASP A 191 -12.71 22.72 -21.07
N GLY A 192 -13.10 22.15 -19.92
CA GLY A 192 -12.67 20.82 -19.50
C GLY A 192 -11.33 20.79 -18.76
N ASP A 193 -10.62 21.92 -18.74
CA ASP A 193 -9.41 22.10 -17.94
C ASP A 193 -9.75 22.74 -16.60
N LEU A 194 -9.07 22.27 -15.55
CA LEU A 194 -9.01 22.98 -14.28
C LEU A 194 -8.19 24.24 -14.53
N VAL A 195 -8.86 25.33 -14.87
CA VAL A 195 -8.19 26.63 -14.97
C VAL A 195 -7.80 27.01 -13.55
N ASP A 196 -6.50 27.03 -13.30
CA ASP A 196 -5.93 27.51 -12.06
C ASP A 196 -6.41 28.95 -11.89
N ARG A 197 -7.36 29.13 -10.97
CA ARG A 197 -7.82 30.45 -10.62
C ARG A 197 -6.59 31.16 -10.04
N GLU A 198 -6.31 32.41 -10.42
CA GLU A 198 -5.24 33.22 -9.77
C GLU A 198 -5.35 33.15 -8.22
N ASP A 199 -6.57 32.88 -7.72
CA ASP A 199 -6.95 32.65 -6.34
C ASP A 199 -6.38 31.37 -5.68
N ASN A 200 -5.77 30.43 -6.40
CA ASN A 200 -5.18 29.24 -5.75
C ASN A 200 -3.93 29.59 -4.92
N ASN A 201 -3.22 30.65 -5.34
CA ASN A 201 -2.11 31.26 -4.61
C ASN A 201 -2.57 32.18 -3.48
N ASN A 202 -3.86 32.57 -3.46
CA ASN A 202 -4.44 33.43 -2.44
C ASN A 202 -5.87 32.96 -2.09
N PRO A 203 -6.02 31.75 -1.52
CA PRO A 203 -7.33 31.18 -1.24
C PRO A 203 -8.05 32.01 -0.15
N PRO A 204 -9.39 31.96 -0.10
CA PRO A 204 -10.13 32.51 1.04
C PRO A 204 -9.61 31.93 2.37
N GLU A 205 -9.62 32.73 3.44
CA GLU A 205 -9.08 32.37 4.77
C GLU A 205 -9.65 31.03 5.30
N GLU A 206 -10.93 30.76 5.05
CA GLU A 206 -11.56 29.48 5.45
C GLU A 206 -10.94 28.27 4.74
N LEU A 207 -10.65 28.40 3.44
CA LEU A 207 -10.03 27.35 2.65
C LEU A 207 -8.56 27.18 3.01
N GLU A 208 -7.83 28.28 3.25
CA GLU A 208 -6.45 28.24 3.74
C GLU A 208 -6.37 27.49 5.08
N THR A 209 -7.29 27.81 6.00
CA THR A 209 -7.39 27.15 7.30
C THR A 209 -7.62 25.64 7.15
N LYS A 210 -8.53 25.20 6.26
CA LYS A 210 -8.73 23.77 5.95
C LYS A 210 -7.45 23.14 5.40
N ARG A 211 -6.78 23.80 4.43
CA ARG A 211 -5.54 23.31 3.78
C ARG A 211 -4.36 23.20 4.74
N ILE A 212 -4.29 24.01 5.80
CA ILE A 212 -3.26 23.91 6.85
C ILE A 212 -3.64 22.86 7.91
N THR A 213 -4.91 22.81 8.29
CA THR A 213 -5.41 21.92 9.34
C THR A 213 -5.31 20.46 8.89
N PHE A 214 -5.67 20.15 7.65
CA PHE A 214 -5.69 18.77 7.15
C PHE A 214 -4.31 18.08 7.19
N PRO A 215 -3.21 18.65 6.65
CA PRO A 215 -1.88 18.04 6.76
C PRO A 215 -1.42 17.92 8.21
N SER A 216 -1.77 18.88 9.06
CA SER A 216 -1.41 18.85 10.49
C SER A 216 -2.13 17.71 11.23
N SER A 217 -3.43 17.51 10.97
CA SER A 217 -4.18 16.39 11.54
C SER A 217 -3.71 15.06 10.96
N LEU A 218 -3.46 14.98 9.65
CA LEU A 218 -2.93 13.79 8.99
C LEU A 218 -1.56 13.42 9.55
N ALA A 219 -0.66 14.38 9.74
CA ALA A 219 0.65 14.13 10.35
C ALA A 219 0.52 13.63 11.79
N THR A 220 -0.45 14.13 12.54
CA THR A 220 -0.75 13.67 13.91
C THR A 220 -1.21 12.21 13.89
N ASP A 221 -2.18 11.87 13.05
CA ASP A 221 -2.69 10.50 12.90
C ASP A 221 -1.61 9.53 12.40
N MET A 222 -0.80 9.96 11.42
CA MET A 222 0.34 9.19 10.92
C MET A 222 1.42 8.97 11.99
N ALA A 223 1.62 9.94 12.90
CA ALA A 223 2.54 9.78 14.01
C ALA A 223 2.07 8.69 14.99
N GLU A 224 0.76 8.48 15.17
CA GLU A 224 0.26 7.40 16.01
C GLU A 224 0.64 6.00 15.47
N LEU A 225 0.73 5.85 14.14
CA LEU A 225 1.15 4.57 13.52
C LEU A 225 2.56 4.14 13.92
N ARG A 226 3.42 5.05 14.37
CA ARG A 226 4.77 4.73 14.86
C ARG A 226 4.76 3.79 16.08
N HIS A 227 3.64 3.73 16.80
CA HIS A 227 3.44 2.86 17.96
C HIS A 227 3.17 1.41 17.56
N LEU A 228 2.94 1.14 16.28
CA LEU A 228 2.86 -0.21 15.72
C LEU A 228 4.28 -0.68 15.39
N GLU A 229 4.86 -1.47 16.29
CA GLU A 229 6.22 -2.01 16.14
C GLU A 229 6.16 -3.49 15.72
N PHE A 230 7.01 -3.88 14.76
CA PHE A 230 7.12 -5.24 14.26
C PHE A 230 8.59 -5.64 14.13
N ASP A 231 8.94 -6.85 14.58
CA ASP A 231 10.32 -7.35 14.50
C ASP A 231 10.70 -7.91 13.12
N LEU A 232 9.71 -8.06 12.25
CA LEU A 232 9.82 -8.74 10.97
C LEU A 232 9.07 -7.95 9.88
N ILE A 233 9.53 -8.09 8.64
CA ILE A 233 8.94 -7.52 7.44
C ILE A 233 8.20 -8.63 6.70
N GLY A 234 6.90 -8.45 6.50
CA GLY A 234 6.02 -9.43 5.86
C GLY A 234 4.57 -8.97 5.92
N MET A 235 3.65 -9.95 5.98
CA MET A 235 2.22 -9.74 6.14
C MET A 235 1.79 -10.09 7.55
N LEU A 236 0.92 -9.27 8.16
CA LEU A 236 0.41 -9.50 9.51
C LEU A 236 -0.69 -10.55 9.47
N TYR A 237 -0.60 -11.53 10.38
CA TYR A 237 -1.64 -12.53 10.63
C TYR A 237 -1.94 -12.62 12.12
N LEU A 238 -3.21 -12.63 12.50
CA LEU A 238 -3.65 -12.90 13.86
C LEU A 238 -3.59 -14.41 14.12
N GLU A 239 -3.11 -14.80 15.28
CA GLU A 239 -3.16 -16.20 15.74
C GLU A 239 -4.58 -16.57 16.16
N ASP A 240 -5.29 -15.60 16.75
CA ASP A 240 -6.66 -15.70 17.19
C ASP A 240 -7.38 -14.38 16.86
N GLU A 241 -8.42 -14.46 16.02
CA GLU A 241 -9.21 -13.30 15.61
C GLU A 241 -9.99 -12.68 16.80
N THR A 242 -10.23 -13.44 17.88
CA THR A 242 -10.86 -12.93 19.11
C THR A 242 -9.89 -12.17 20.01
N ASN A 243 -8.58 -12.35 19.81
CA ASN A 243 -7.53 -11.62 20.50
C ASN A 243 -6.56 -10.98 19.49
N PRO A 244 -6.93 -9.81 18.93
CA PRO A 244 -6.07 -9.10 17.96
C PRO A 244 -4.70 -8.69 18.52
N GLY A 245 -4.45 -8.85 19.82
CA GLY A 245 -3.14 -8.62 20.41
C GLY A 245 -2.09 -9.70 20.07
N SER A 246 -2.53 -10.92 19.70
CA SER A 246 -1.64 -12.04 19.35
C SER A 246 -1.51 -12.16 17.84
N PHE A 247 -0.31 -11.96 17.32
CA PHE A 247 -0.04 -11.96 15.89
C PHE A 247 1.34 -12.52 15.55
N TYR A 248 1.51 -12.91 14.30
CA TYR A 248 2.80 -13.22 13.71
C TYR A 248 2.94 -12.56 12.34
N ILE A 249 4.18 -12.37 11.90
CA ILE A 249 4.48 -11.85 10.56
C ILE A 249 4.79 -13.02 9.64
N GLY A 250 3.90 -13.24 8.68
CA GLY A 250 4.01 -14.27 7.66
C GLY A 250 4.60 -13.78 6.34
N PRO A 251 4.77 -14.68 5.36
CA PRO A 251 5.29 -14.34 4.05
C PRO A 251 4.38 -13.32 3.36
N HIS A 252 5.01 -12.45 2.56
CA HIS A 252 4.30 -11.47 1.76
C HIS A 252 3.99 -12.04 0.39
N TYR A 253 2.76 -11.87 -0.07
CA TYR A 253 2.33 -12.24 -1.41
C TYR A 253 2.19 -10.97 -2.25
N ASP A 254 2.68 -11.00 -3.47
CA ASP A 254 2.59 -9.88 -4.39
C ASP A 254 2.41 -10.38 -5.82
N PHE A 255 1.97 -9.51 -6.72
CA PHE A 255 1.84 -9.79 -8.14
C PHE A 255 2.89 -9.04 -8.94
N VAL A 256 3.56 -9.73 -9.87
CA VAL A 256 4.43 -9.10 -10.87
C VAL A 256 3.63 -8.89 -12.15
N GLY A 257 3.49 -7.62 -12.51
CA GLY A 257 2.87 -7.19 -13.76
C GLY A 257 1.33 -7.23 -13.70
N ILE A 258 0.72 -6.10 -14.04
CA ILE A 258 -0.75 -5.94 -14.09
C ILE A 258 -1.40 -7.00 -14.99
N LEU A 259 -0.68 -7.41 -16.05
CA LEU A 259 -1.18 -8.31 -17.09
C LEU A 259 -0.92 -9.80 -16.82
N LYS A 260 0.26 -10.15 -16.28
CA LYS A 260 0.65 -11.55 -16.13
C LYS A 260 0.13 -12.18 -14.83
N ARG A 261 -0.25 -11.36 -13.84
CA ARG A 261 -0.78 -11.80 -12.53
C ARG A 261 0.02 -12.97 -11.94
N VAL A 262 1.34 -12.96 -12.15
CA VAL A 262 2.23 -14.00 -11.62
C VAL A 262 2.51 -13.64 -10.17
N TYR A 263 2.08 -14.51 -9.28
CA TYR A 263 2.25 -14.31 -7.86
C TYR A 263 3.60 -14.85 -7.40
N TYR A 264 4.26 -14.08 -6.54
CA TYR A 264 5.42 -14.58 -5.83
C TYR A 264 5.24 -14.46 -4.33
N LYS A 265 5.70 -15.51 -3.65
CA LYS A 265 5.79 -15.57 -2.20
C LYS A 265 7.15 -15.03 -1.79
N ARG A 266 7.14 -13.88 -1.13
CA ARG A 266 8.31 -13.30 -0.47
C ARG A 266 8.41 -13.82 0.95
N GLN A 267 9.52 -14.50 1.22
CA GLN A 267 9.86 -14.94 2.56
C GLN A 267 10.07 -13.75 3.51
N VAL A 268 9.73 -13.96 4.77
CA VAL A 268 9.88 -12.98 5.85
C VAL A 268 11.34 -12.52 5.96
N SER A 269 11.53 -11.26 6.31
CA SER A 269 12.85 -10.67 6.48
C SER A 269 12.95 -9.93 7.82
N LYS A 270 14.10 -10.04 8.48
CA LYS A 270 14.37 -9.33 9.75
C LYS A 270 14.72 -7.86 9.56
N SER A 271 15.09 -7.46 8.34
CA SER A 271 15.47 -6.08 8.02
C SER A 271 15.34 -5.81 6.53
N SER A 272 15.23 -4.53 6.17
CA SER A 272 15.22 -4.08 4.78
C SER A 272 16.51 -4.49 4.06
N ALA A 273 17.65 -4.43 4.75
CA ALA A 273 18.93 -4.87 4.18
C ALA A 273 18.93 -6.35 3.82
N ALA A 274 18.49 -7.22 4.74
CA ALA A 274 18.36 -8.66 4.45
C ALA A 274 17.41 -8.94 3.29
N PHE A 275 16.33 -8.16 3.17
CA PHE A 275 15.41 -8.23 2.05
C PHE A 275 16.09 -7.84 0.72
N TYR A 276 16.71 -6.67 0.64
CA TYR A 276 17.31 -6.18 -0.61
C TYR A 276 18.51 -7.01 -1.07
N ILE A 277 19.32 -7.53 -0.15
CA ILE A 277 20.40 -8.48 -0.47
C ILE A 277 19.82 -9.73 -1.14
N ARG A 278 18.75 -10.31 -0.56
CA ARG A 278 18.11 -11.50 -1.13
C ARG A 278 17.55 -11.23 -2.53
N GLN A 279 16.94 -10.06 -2.76
CA GLN A 279 16.45 -9.69 -4.08
C GLN A 279 17.59 -9.52 -5.09
N HIS A 280 18.67 -8.88 -4.68
CA HIS A 280 19.82 -8.69 -5.55
C HIS A 280 20.47 -10.01 -5.94
N LYS A 281 20.67 -10.93 -4.98
CA LYS A 281 21.23 -12.25 -5.26
C LYS A 281 20.38 -13.07 -6.24
N ARG A 282 19.06 -12.90 -6.18
CA ARG A 282 18.15 -13.52 -7.17
C ARG A 282 18.33 -12.96 -8.58
N GLN A 283 18.62 -11.67 -8.70
CA GLN A 283 18.76 -10.99 -9.99
C GLN A 283 20.15 -11.14 -10.59
N CYS A 284 21.20 -11.15 -9.76
CA CYS A 284 22.59 -11.01 -10.19
C CYS A 284 23.47 -12.23 -9.86
N GLY A 285 22.93 -13.26 -9.20
CA GLY A 285 23.70 -14.42 -8.73
C GLY A 285 24.35 -14.19 -7.36
N GLU A 286 25.18 -15.14 -6.91
CA GLU A 286 25.74 -15.12 -5.55
C GLU A 286 26.95 -14.20 -5.36
N ASP A 287 27.63 -13.80 -6.45
CA ASP A 287 28.88 -13.02 -6.40
C ASP A 287 28.63 -11.50 -6.37
N THR A 288 27.98 -11.03 -5.29
CA THR A 288 27.54 -9.64 -5.14
C THR A 288 28.02 -8.97 -3.85
N GLU A 289 29.07 -9.48 -3.21
CA GLU A 289 29.48 -9.06 -1.86
C GLU A 289 29.71 -7.55 -1.72
N GLY A 290 30.39 -6.93 -2.70
CA GLY A 290 30.65 -5.48 -2.68
C GLY A 290 29.37 -4.64 -2.77
N ALA A 291 28.44 -5.04 -3.63
CA ALA A 291 27.16 -4.36 -3.78
C ALA A 291 26.27 -4.55 -2.53
N ASP A 292 26.29 -5.73 -1.94
CA ASP A 292 25.58 -6.03 -0.70
C ASP A 292 26.10 -5.20 0.47
N PHE A 293 27.43 -5.05 0.60
CA PHE A 293 28.04 -4.19 1.61
C PHE A 293 27.57 -2.74 1.48
N ILE A 294 27.64 -2.15 0.28
CA ILE A 294 27.20 -0.77 0.04
C ILE A 294 25.73 -0.60 0.43
N ARG A 295 24.85 -1.53 0.03
CA ARG A 295 23.42 -1.46 0.39
C ARG A 295 23.20 -1.51 1.90
N VAL A 296 23.90 -2.39 2.60
CA VAL A 296 23.81 -2.49 4.06
C VAL A 296 24.19 -1.16 4.71
N GLU A 297 25.28 -0.54 4.28
CA GLU A 297 25.75 0.72 4.85
C GLU A 297 24.82 1.89 4.50
N VAL A 298 24.27 1.95 3.28
CA VAL A 298 23.25 2.94 2.91
C VAL A 298 22.00 2.79 3.79
N LEU A 299 21.51 1.57 3.98
CA LEU A 299 20.31 1.31 4.80
C LEU A 299 20.57 1.50 6.30
N LYS A 300 21.85 1.52 6.73
CA LYS A 300 22.26 1.87 8.08
C LYS A 300 22.54 3.36 8.28
N ALA A 301 22.70 4.13 7.21
CA ALA A 301 23.02 5.55 7.30
C ALA A 301 21.79 6.37 7.73
N THR A 302 22.01 7.50 8.40
CA THR A 302 20.98 8.52 8.61
C THR A 302 20.66 9.18 7.26
N PRO A 303 19.37 9.36 6.89
CA PRO A 303 18.18 9.27 7.73
C PRO A 303 17.47 7.90 7.75
N PHE A 304 17.95 6.89 7.02
CA PHE A 304 17.24 5.62 6.84
C PHE A 304 17.05 4.81 8.14
N VAL A 305 17.91 4.96 9.15
CA VAL A 305 17.78 4.29 10.46
C VAL A 305 17.01 5.11 11.49
N ALA A 306 16.74 6.39 11.23
CA ALA A 306 16.16 7.32 12.21
C ALA A 306 14.72 6.96 12.66
N SER A 307 14.13 5.90 12.13
CA SER A 307 12.84 5.35 12.55
C SER A 307 12.88 4.54 13.85
N LYS A 308 14.04 4.12 14.36
CA LYS A 308 14.12 3.47 15.68
C LYS A 308 13.94 4.50 16.79
N LYS A 309 13.16 4.16 17.83
CA LYS A 309 12.86 4.99 19.02
C LYS A 309 13.99 5.98 19.29
N ARG A 310 13.74 7.25 18.98
CA ARG A 310 14.48 8.34 19.63
C ARG A 310 14.30 8.10 21.12
N GLN A 311 15.38 7.70 21.79
CA GLN A 311 15.41 7.84 23.24
C GLN A 311 15.05 9.30 23.52
N THR A 312 14.27 9.55 24.57
CA THR A 312 13.83 10.88 24.98
C THR A 312 15.06 11.77 25.20
N GLU A 313 15.53 12.40 24.14
CA GLU A 313 16.54 13.45 24.20
C GLU A 313 15.78 14.71 24.57
N ASP A 314 15.76 15.01 25.87
CA ASP A 314 15.24 16.26 26.43
C ASP A 314 16.02 17.52 25.97
N GLN A 315 16.95 17.40 25.01
CA GLN A 315 17.68 18.50 24.42
C GLN A 315 18.15 18.18 22.98
N GLU A 316 17.27 18.29 21.98
CA GLU A 316 17.74 18.49 20.61
C GLU A 316 17.91 20.01 20.36
N THR A 317 19.14 20.49 20.47
CA THR A 317 19.60 21.61 19.66
C THR A 317 19.66 21.14 18.20
N LEU A 318 19.02 21.90 17.30
CA LEU A 318 19.08 21.65 15.85
C LEU A 318 20.53 21.36 15.42
N PRO A 319 20.78 20.32 14.59
CA PRO A 319 22.14 20.00 14.16
C PRO A 319 22.73 21.20 13.43
N SER A 320 23.67 21.88 14.10
CA SER A 320 24.47 22.92 13.46
C SER A 320 25.18 22.29 12.27
N CYS A 321 24.93 22.86 11.08
CA CYS A 321 25.53 22.45 9.82
C CYS A 321 27.05 22.24 10.00
N PRO A 322 27.62 21.08 9.61
CA PRO A 322 29.05 20.82 9.78
C PRO A 322 29.95 21.76 8.96
N LEU A 323 29.38 22.54 8.03
CA LEU A 323 30.09 23.60 7.31
C LEU A 323 30.23 24.92 8.11
N CYS A 324 29.50 25.10 9.21
CA CYS A 324 29.55 26.32 10.02
C CYS A 324 30.83 26.50 10.85
N ARG A 325 31.74 25.51 10.90
CA ARG A 325 33.07 25.71 11.54
C ARG A 325 34.08 26.43 10.65
N LEU A 326 33.83 26.54 9.35
CA LEU A 326 34.73 27.23 8.41
C LEU A 326 34.26 28.66 8.08
N CYS A 327 32.97 28.95 8.29
CA CYS A 327 32.40 30.27 8.08
C CYS A 327 32.31 30.97 9.42
N ASN A 328 33.21 31.92 9.67
CA ASN A 328 33.26 32.74 10.88
C ASN A 328 32.04 33.69 10.94
N CYS A 329 30.83 33.15 11.10
CA CYS A 329 29.59 33.92 11.12
C CYS A 329 29.40 34.59 12.48
N PRO A 330 29.27 35.92 12.55
CA PRO A 330 28.97 36.61 13.80
C PRO A 330 27.60 36.17 14.32
N SER A 331 27.53 35.85 15.62
CA SER A 331 26.31 35.48 16.33
C SER A 331 25.26 36.59 16.19
N VAL A 332 24.16 36.30 15.49
CA VAL A 332 23.01 37.19 15.37
C VAL A 332 22.14 37.04 16.63
N PRO A 333 21.75 38.13 17.31
CA PRO A 333 20.87 38.05 18.47
C PRO A 333 19.46 37.64 18.07
N SER A 334 18.83 36.84 18.93
CA SER A 334 17.46 36.33 18.81
C SER A 334 16.44 37.46 18.65
N GLY A 335 16.08 37.76 17.42
CA GLY A 335 14.99 38.65 17.04
C GLY A 335 14.44 38.17 15.69
N GLY A 336 13.14 37.85 15.67
CA GLY A 336 12.50 37.10 14.59
C GLY A 336 12.70 37.69 13.20
N LEU A 337 12.80 36.81 12.21
CA LEU A 337 12.58 37.19 10.83
C LEU A 337 12.13 36.02 9.94
N GLN A 338 11.18 36.39 9.09
CA GLN A 338 10.58 35.69 7.96
C GLN A 338 11.59 34.92 7.12
N MET A 339 11.20 33.71 6.73
CA MET A 339 11.89 32.93 5.72
C MET A 339 11.25 33.20 4.35
N VAL A 340 11.98 33.92 3.50
CA VAL A 340 11.73 34.02 2.06
C VAL A 340 12.40 32.81 1.42
N LEU A 341 11.63 31.93 0.79
CA LEU A 341 12.14 30.80 0.00
C LEU A 341 12.05 31.15 -1.48
N LEU A 342 13.22 31.35 -2.08
CA LEU A 342 13.44 31.32 -3.53
C LEU A 342 13.56 29.85 -3.95
N VAL A 343 12.73 29.44 -4.90
CA VAL A 343 12.73 28.12 -5.55
C VAL A 343 13.43 28.25 -6.91
N PRO A 344 14.40 27.39 -7.27
CA PRO A 344 14.80 27.18 -8.66
C PRO A 344 13.82 26.29 -9.43
#